data_AF-A0A1V4R582-F1
#
_entry.id   AF-A0A1V4R582-F1
#
_cell.length_a   1.000
_cell.length_b   1.000
_cell.length_c   1.000
_cell.angle_alpha   90.00
_cell.angle_beta   90.00
_cell.angle_gamma   90.00
#
_symmetry.space_group_name_H-M   'P 1'
#
loop_
_entity.id
_entity.type
_entity.pdbx_description
1 polymer ?
#
loop_
_entity_poly.entity_id
_entity_poly.type
_entity_poly.pdbx_seq_one_letter_code
_entity_poly.pdbx_strand_id
1 'polypeptide(L)'
;MGKKTAIVKMEEQYIRISIIYDDKNERGYISGKIGEAEQELKLFPDVLHKDTSRTSSSFSIEFGGCEHTGSREPGRFIKLLLEKLDIKECENC
;
A
#
# COMPACT_ATOMS: atom_id res chain seq x y z
N MET A 1 16.22 -6.59 7.05
CA MET A 1 15.06 -6.12 6.28
C MET A 1 15.55 -5.03 5.35
N GLY A 2 15.19 -5.10 4.07
CA GLY A 2 15.57 -4.10 3.08
C GLY A 2 14.89 -2.76 3.34
N LYS A 3 15.45 -1.68 2.78
CA LYS A 3 14.82 -0.36 2.82
C LYS A 3 13.49 -0.42 2.05
N LYS A 4 12.43 0.11 2.65
CA LYS A 4 11.11 0.27 2.03
C LYS A 4 10.70 1.72 2.12
N THR A 5 10.09 2.21 1.07
CA THR A 5 9.51 3.55 1.03
C THR A 5 8.04 3.43 0.65
N ALA A 6 7.19 4.22 1.29
CA ALA A 6 5.80 4.35 0.88
C ALA A 6 5.54 5.74 0.31
N ILE A 7 4.81 5.79 -0.78
CA ILE A 7 4.30 7.02 -1.39
C ILE A 7 2.78 6.93 -1.38
N VAL A 8 2.12 7.93 -0.80
CA VAL A 8 0.66 8.02 -0.79
C VAL A 8 0.22 9.18 -1.68
N LYS A 9 -0.69 8.91 -2.60
CA LYS A 9 -1.30 9.91 -3.49
C LYS A 9 -2.81 9.91 -3.29
N MET A 10 -3.37 11.10 -3.14
CA MET A 10 -4.82 11.32 -3.10
C MET A 10 -5.21 12.16 -4.31
N GLU A 11 -6.06 11.60 -5.17
CA GLU A 11 -6.65 12.27 -6.32
C GLU A 11 -8.18 12.27 -6.18
N GLU A 12 -8.89 13.09 -6.96
CA GLU A 12 -10.34 13.32 -6.79
C GLU A 12 -11.20 12.05 -6.77
N GLN A 13 -10.72 10.95 -7.36
CA GLN A 13 -11.48 9.70 -7.50
C GLN A 13 -10.81 8.47 -6.90
N TYR A 14 -9.60 8.59 -6.36
CA TYR A 14 -8.95 7.46 -5.69
C TYR A 14 -7.85 7.90 -4.73
N ILE A 15 -7.54 7.01 -3.80
CA ILE A 15 -6.33 7.05 -2.98
C ILE A 15 -5.46 5.85 -3.35
N ARG A 16 -4.18 6.11 -3.57
CA ARG A 16 -3.19 5.11 -3.94
C ARG A 16 -2.03 5.14 -2.97
N ILE A 17 -1.63 3.96 -2.49
CA ILE A 17 -0.34 3.76 -1.83
C ILE A 17 0.56 2.92 -2.73
N SER A 18 1.79 3.38 -2.92
CA SER A 18 2.86 2.65 -3.57
C SER A 18 3.93 2.28 -2.55
N ILE A 19 4.17 0.98 -2.35
CA ILE A 19 5.26 0.47 -1.51
C ILE A 19 6.41 0.07 -2.43
N ILE A 20 7.53 0.77 -2.33
CA ILE A 20 8.75 0.52 -3.09
C ILE A 20 9.74 -0.23 -2.19
N TYR A 21 10.35 -1.29 -2.72
CA TYR A 21 11.28 -2.15 -1.98
C TYR A 21 12.39 -2.69 -2.90
N ASP A 22 13.59 -2.79 -2.34
CA ASP A 22 14.79 -3.19 -3.09
C ASP A 22 15.03 -4.71 -3.03
N ASP A 23 14.66 -5.35 -1.93
CA ASP A 23 14.85 -6.79 -1.73
C ASP A 23 13.65 -7.60 -2.24
N LYS A 24 13.86 -8.35 -3.32
CA LYS A 24 12.82 -9.18 -3.95
C LYS A 24 12.22 -10.24 -3.02
N ASN A 25 12.95 -10.64 -1.97
CA ASN A 25 12.44 -11.59 -0.99
C ASN A 25 11.34 -10.98 -0.10
N GLU A 26 11.26 -9.65 -0.02
CA GLU A 26 10.22 -8.96 0.76
C GLU A 26 8.86 -8.96 0.07
N ARG A 27 8.78 -9.36 -1.19
CA ARG A 27 7.53 -9.41 -1.94
C ARG A 27 6.48 -10.29 -1.26
N GLY A 28 6.86 -11.48 -0.81
CA GLY A 28 5.95 -12.41 -0.15
C GLY A 28 5.47 -11.85 1.19
N TYR A 29 6.39 -11.24 1.94
CA TYR A 29 6.09 -10.58 3.21
C TYR A 29 5.09 -9.43 3.03
N ILE A 30 5.35 -8.52 2.09
CA ILE A 30 4.48 -7.36 1.82
C ILE A 30 3.10 -7.83 1.37
N SER A 31 3.03 -8.78 0.44
CA SER A 31 1.76 -9.36 -0.01
C SER A 31 0.96 -9.98 1.14
N GLY A 32 1.64 -10.66 2.08
CA GLY A 32 0.99 -11.20 3.27
C GLY A 32 0.43 -10.11 4.18
N LYS A 33 1.18 -9.01 4.39
CA LYS A 33 0.71 -7.88 5.20
C LYS A 33 -0.45 -7.10 4.59
N ILE A 34 -0.51 -7.03 3.26
CA ILE A 34 -1.68 -6.50 2.55
C ILE A 34 -2.91 -7.37 2.86
N GLY A 35 -2.82 -8.69 2.69
CA GLY A 35 -3.93 -9.61 2.98
C GLY A 35 -4.37 -9.61 4.45
N GLU A 36 -3.43 -9.49 5.39
CA GLU A 36 -3.76 -9.30 6.81
C GLU A 36 -4.57 -8.02 7.04
N ALA A 37 -4.17 -6.90 6.41
CA ALA A 37 -4.89 -5.62 6.54
C ALA A 37 -6.29 -5.67 5.91
N GLU A 38 -6.43 -6.34 4.75
CA GLU A 38 -7.72 -6.56 4.08
C GLU A 38 -8.70 -7.31 4.99
N GLN A 39 -8.24 -8.39 5.62
CA GLN A 39 -9.06 -9.20 6.52
C GLN A 39 -9.42 -8.46 7.80
N GLU A 40 -8.47 -7.72 8.38
CA GLU A 40 -8.65 -7.00 9.64
C GLU A 40 -9.68 -5.86 9.51
N LEU A 41 -9.64 -5.13 8.40
CA LEU A 41 -10.53 -3.98 8.16
C LEU A 41 -11.77 -4.34 7.33
N LYS A 42 -11.83 -5.55 6.76
CA LYS A 42 -12.84 -5.95 5.77
C LYS A 42 -12.93 -4.94 4.61
N LEU A 43 -11.78 -4.43 4.20
CA LEU A 43 -11.62 -3.44 3.14
C LEU A 43 -10.66 -3.99 2.10
N PHE A 44 -11.11 -4.07 0.85
CA PHE A 44 -10.33 -4.63 -0.25
C PHE A 44 -10.02 -3.53 -1.26
N PRO A 45 -8.79 -3.46 -1.79
CA PRO A 45 -8.45 -2.49 -2.81
C PRO A 45 -9.13 -2.84 -4.13
N ASP A 46 -9.52 -1.81 -4.89
CA ASP A 46 -10.07 -1.96 -6.23
C ASP A 46 -9.00 -2.41 -7.22
N VAL A 47 -7.77 -1.94 -7.00
CA VAL A 47 -6.62 -2.29 -7.82
C VAL A 47 -5.44 -2.67 -6.92
N LEU A 48 -4.86 -3.83 -7.20
CA LEU A 48 -3.61 -4.28 -6.61
C LEU A 48 -2.64 -4.68 -7.73
N HIS A 49 -1.71 -3.79 -8.05
CA HIS A 49 -0.64 -4.05 -9.01
C HIS A 49 0.66 -4.39 -8.31
N LYS A 50 1.39 -5.37 -8.85
CA LYS A 50 2.76 -5.67 -8.46
C LYS A 50 3.68 -5.39 -9.63
N ASP A 51 4.78 -4.70 -9.40
CA ASP A 51 5.86 -4.56 -10.37
C ASP A 51 7.15 -5.14 -9.78
N THR A 52 7.90 -5.85 -10.62
CA THR A 52 9.22 -6.36 -10.25
C THR A 52 10.18 -6.03 -11.39
N SER A 53 10.96 -4.96 -11.24
CA SER A 53 12.00 -4.60 -12.20
C SER A 53 13.37 -5.21 -11.81
N ARG A 54 14.41 -4.91 -12.58
CA ARG A 54 15.79 -5.28 -12.24
C ARG A 54 16.34 -4.47 -11.06
N THR A 55 15.87 -3.24 -10.86
CA THR A 55 16.47 -2.25 -9.95
C THR A 55 15.58 -1.90 -8.76
N SER A 56 14.27 -2.11 -8.86
CA SER A 56 13.30 -1.87 -7.79
C SER A 56 12.05 -2.71 -7.99
N SER A 57 11.37 -3.06 -6.90
CA SER A 57 10.07 -3.73 -6.95
C SER A 57 9.04 -2.85 -6.23
N SER A 58 7.77 -2.96 -6.62
CA SER A 58 6.72 -2.17 -6.00
C SER A 58 5.38 -2.91 -5.90
N PHE A 59 4.57 -2.49 -4.93
CA PHE A 59 3.14 -2.74 -4.88
C PHE A 59 2.42 -1.40 -5.03
N SER A 60 1.44 -1.32 -5.92
CA SER A 60 0.50 -0.19 -6.02
C SER A 60 -0.88 -0.69 -5.59
N ILE A 61 -1.45 -0.06 -4.58
CA ILE A 61 -2.72 -0.43 -3.96
C ILE A 61 -3.64 0.78 -4.06
N GLU A 62 -4.82 0.61 -4.63
CA GLU A 62 -5.74 1.70 -4.94
C GLU A 62 -7.12 1.43 -4.37
N PHE A 63 -7.69 2.46 -3.76
CA PHE A 63 -9.09 2.51 -3.36
C PHE A 63 -9.73 3.68 -4.12
N GLY A 64 -10.57 3.37 -5.08
CA GLY A 64 -11.26 4.30 -5.97
C GLY A 64 -12.74 4.41 -5.68
N GLY A 65 -13.40 5.33 -6.38
CA GLY A 65 -14.84 5.52 -6.29
C GLY A 65 -15.30 6.33 -5.08
N CYS A 66 -16.51 6.88 -5.18
CA CYS A 66 -17.12 7.73 -4.16
C CYS A 66 -17.29 7.02 -2.80
N GLU A 67 -17.39 5.69 -2.81
CA GLU A 67 -17.51 4.86 -1.61
C GLU A 67 -16.23 4.83 -0.76
N HIS A 68 -15.07 5.06 -1.39
CA HIS A 68 -13.78 5.04 -0.71
C HIS A 68 -13.18 6.44 -0.51
N THR A 69 -13.23 7.31 -1.53
CA THR A 69 -12.63 8.67 -1.44
C THR A 69 -13.34 9.60 -0.45
N GLY A 70 -14.63 9.39 -0.18
CA GLY A 70 -15.36 10.11 0.86
C GLY A 70 -15.20 9.54 2.27
N SER A 71 -14.52 8.39 2.42
CA SER A 71 -14.44 7.64 3.68
C SER A 71 -13.05 7.70 4.32
N ARG A 72 -12.98 7.44 5.63
CA ARG A 72 -11.69 7.34 6.35
C ARG A 72 -11.04 5.96 6.24
N GLU A 73 -11.74 4.98 5.68
CA GLU A 73 -11.33 3.57 5.68
C GLU A 73 -10.03 3.31 4.90
N PRO A 74 -9.83 3.87 3.68
CA PRO A 74 -8.54 3.74 2.99
C PRO A 74 -7.36 4.31 3.76
N GLY A 75 -7.56 5.43 4.48
CA GLY A 75 -6.53 6.01 5.34
C GLY A 75 -6.19 5.10 6.53
N ARG A 76 -7.18 4.42 7.11
CA ARG A 76 -6.96 3.42 8.17
C ARG A 76 -6.21 2.20 7.65
N PHE A 77 -6.56 1.73 6.45
CA PHE A 77 -5.85 0.65 5.79
C PHE A 77 -4.39 0.98 5.54
N ILE A 78 -4.13 2.15 4.96
CA ILE A 78 -2.76 2.63 4.71
C ILE A 78 -1.97 2.70 6.01
N LYS A 79 -2.52 3.32 7.06
CA LYS A 79 -1.85 3.42 8.36
C LYS A 79 -1.51 2.03 8.93
N LEU A 80 -2.48 1.12 8.96
CA LEU A 80 -2.28 -0.25 9.46
C LEU A 80 -1.20 -0.98 8.66
N LEU A 81 -1.20 -0.83 7.34
CA LEU A 81 -0.23 -1.46 6.46
C LEU A 81 1.19 -0.92 6.71
N LEU A 82 1.35 0.41 6.86
CA LEU A 82 2.64 1.03 7.20
C LEU A 82 3.18 0.54 8.55
N GLU A 83 2.32 0.44 9.56
CA GLU A 83 2.67 -0.10 10.88
C GLU A 83 3.11 -1.57 10.79
N LYS A 84 2.38 -2.43 10.06
CA LYS A 84 2.75 -3.84 9.85
C LYS A 84 4.07 -4.01 9.07
N LEU A 85 4.43 -3.04 8.24
CA LEU A 85 5.64 -3.06 7.42
C LEU A 85 6.84 -2.35 8.07
N ASP A 86 6.65 -1.75 9.25
CA ASP A 86 7.64 -0.89 9.93
C ASP A 86 8.15 0.24 9.03
N ILE A 87 7.25 0.84 8.24
CA ILE A 87 7.56 2.00 7.39
C ILE A 87 7.27 3.26 8.18
N LYS A 88 8.34 3.95 8.61
CA LYS A 88 8.26 5.11 9.51
C LYS A 88 8.12 6.45 8.79
N GLU A 89 8.57 6.53 7.55
CA GLU A 89 8.52 7.73 6.73
C GLU A 89 7.74 7.44 5.46
N CYS A 90 6.67 8.21 5.27
CA CYS A 90 5.90 8.23 4.03
C CYS A 90 6.30 9.49 3.28
N GLU A 91 6.78 9.36 2.04
CA GLU A 91 6.99 10.53 1.20
C GLU A 91 5.61 10.98 0.70
N ASN A 92 5.13 12.12 1.22
CA ASN A 92 4.02 12.84 0.62
C ASN A 92 4.56 13.54 -0.63
N CYS A 93 4.04 13.20 -1.81
CA CYS A 93 4.30 13.90 -3.07
C CYS A 93 2.98 14.38 -3.65
#